data_AF-A0A1F5BVU0-F1
#
_entry.id   AF-A0A1F5BVU0-F1
#
_cell.length_a   1.000
_cell.length_b   1.000
_cell.length_c   1.000
_cell.angle_alpha   90.00
_cell.angle_beta   90.00
_cell.angle_gamma   90.00
#
_symmetry.space_group_name_H-M   'P 1'
#
loop_
_entity.id
_entity.type
_entity.pdbx_description
1 polymer ?
#
loop_
_entity_poly.entity_id
_entity_poly.type
_entity_poly.pdbx_seq_one_letter_code
_entity_poly.pdbx_strand_id
1 'polypeptide(L)'
;MKRILLGLLVFILAVGGSGYYLIKDKIADAEPDSAWYSVKLFSEWVQLQIPASDEQKIELKLQFMQERIAELASLENAKKLTKENVERIQKSYNALAEDLMNSLKRQAQDAVDDQKEALKKALIEKAKHITAQQQESLKKILDTAPEGVKSSLNDIGKTMGDAYARAAAIFKSP
;
A
#
# COMPACT_ATOMS: atom_id res chain seq x y z
N MET A 1 29.04 9.49 9.35
CA MET A 1 27.83 9.99 8.64
C MET A 1 28.08 10.34 7.17
N LYS A 2 29.10 11.14 6.81
CA LYS A 2 29.37 11.53 5.39
C LYS A 2 29.58 10.35 4.41
N ARG A 3 30.15 9.23 4.86
CA ARG A 3 30.40 8.04 4.01
C ARG A 3 29.15 7.21 3.70
N ILE A 4 28.13 7.26 4.57
CA ILE A 4 26.85 6.57 4.37
C ILE A 4 26.00 7.35 3.35
N LEU A 5 25.96 8.68 3.48
CA LEU A 5 25.32 9.57 2.49
C LEU A 5 25.97 9.45 1.10
N LEU A 6 27.30 9.30 1.03
CA LEU A 6 28.01 9.08 -0.23
C LEU A 6 27.66 7.71 -0.86
N GLY A 7 27.55 6.65 -0.05
CA GLY A 7 27.10 5.33 -0.52
C GLY A 7 25.66 5.34 -1.02
N LEU A 8 24.77 6.05 -0.33
CA LEU A 8 23.37 6.23 -0.72
C LEU A 8 23.24 7.08 -2.00
N LEU A 9 24.06 8.12 -2.14
CA LEU A 9 24.13 8.96 -3.34
C LEU A 9 24.68 8.18 -4.55
N VAL A 10 25.69 7.34 -4.35
CA VAL A 10 26.24 6.47 -5.41
C VAL A 10 25.24 5.38 -5.80
N PHE A 11 24.48 4.82 -4.85
CA PHE A 11 23.39 3.89 -5.16
C PHE A 11 22.26 4.59 -5.92
N ILE A 12 21.87 5.81 -5.51
CA ILE A 12 20.89 6.65 -6.21
C ILE A 12 21.39 7.09 -7.58
N LEU A 13 22.69 7.31 -7.80
CA LEU A 13 23.26 7.68 -9.11
C LEU A 13 23.45 6.48 -10.05
N ALA A 14 23.87 5.32 -9.52
CA ALA A 14 24.01 4.08 -10.28
C ALA A 14 22.64 3.52 -10.72
N VAL A 15 21.62 3.73 -9.89
CA VAL A 15 20.23 3.44 -10.26
C VAL A 15 19.69 4.61 -11.09
N GLY A 16 19.70 5.84 -10.61
CA GLY A 16 18.93 6.97 -11.16
C GLY A 16 19.30 7.51 -12.55
N GLY A 17 20.47 7.23 -13.14
CA GLY A 17 20.85 7.81 -14.43
C GLY A 17 20.41 7.03 -15.69
N SER A 18 20.54 5.71 -15.65
CA SER A 18 20.28 4.83 -16.81
C SER A 18 19.93 3.40 -16.40
N GLY A 19 20.47 2.91 -15.28
CA GLY A 19 20.11 1.61 -14.70
C GLY A 19 18.63 1.54 -14.27
N TYR A 20 18.08 2.61 -13.71
CA TYR A 20 16.69 2.70 -13.22
C TYR A 20 15.70 2.43 -14.33
N TYR A 21 15.88 3.04 -15.51
CA TYR A 21 15.00 2.78 -16.66
C TYR A 21 15.07 1.33 -17.16
N LEU A 22 16.20 0.64 -16.97
CA LEU A 22 16.38 -0.76 -17.37
C LEU A 22 15.85 -1.75 -16.33
N ILE A 23 15.73 -1.34 -15.07
CA ILE A 23 15.27 -2.21 -13.96
C ILE A 23 13.92 -1.79 -13.38
N LYS A 24 13.35 -0.64 -13.76
CA LYS A 24 12.08 -0.14 -13.22
C LYS A 24 10.94 -1.14 -13.43
N ASP A 25 10.89 -1.78 -14.59
CA ASP A 25 9.82 -2.73 -14.92
C ASP A 25 10.01 -4.01 -14.09
N LYS A 26 11.26 -4.45 -13.90
CA LYS A 26 11.61 -5.57 -13.00
C LYS A 26 11.32 -5.30 -11.53
N ILE A 27 11.42 -4.04 -11.10
CA ILE A 27 11.11 -3.62 -9.73
C ILE A 27 9.59 -3.51 -9.56
N ALA A 28 8.88 -2.94 -10.54
CA ALA A 28 7.42 -2.80 -10.50
C ALA A 28 6.73 -4.18 -10.45
N ASP A 29 7.22 -5.12 -11.26
CA ASP A 29 6.70 -6.49 -11.37
C ASP A 29 7.35 -7.48 -10.39
N ALA A 30 8.12 -6.98 -9.42
CA ALA A 30 8.83 -7.86 -8.48
C ALA A 30 7.86 -8.70 -7.65
N GLU A 31 7.94 -10.03 -7.80
CA GLU A 31 7.13 -10.96 -6.99
C GLU A 31 7.56 -10.91 -5.51
N PRO A 32 6.63 -11.15 -4.56
CA PRO A 32 6.90 -11.12 -3.11
C PRO A 32 8.00 -12.07 -2.62
N ASP A 33 8.30 -13.15 -3.33
CA ASP A 33 9.38 -14.11 -3.04
C ASP A 33 10.73 -13.69 -3.68
N SER A 34 10.74 -12.68 -4.54
CA SER A 34 11.94 -12.21 -5.22
C SER A 34 12.81 -11.30 -4.35
N ALA A 35 14.12 -11.29 -4.61
CA ALA A 35 15.07 -10.35 -4.00
C ALA A 35 14.77 -8.88 -4.37
N TRP A 36 14.06 -8.66 -5.48
CA TRP A 36 13.67 -7.33 -5.96
C TRP A 36 12.48 -6.75 -5.20
N TYR A 37 11.74 -7.57 -4.44
CA TYR A 37 10.58 -7.10 -3.70
C TYR A 37 10.93 -6.06 -2.63
N SER A 38 12.04 -6.25 -1.91
CA SER A 38 12.53 -5.25 -0.96
C SER A 38 12.89 -3.93 -1.64
N VAL A 39 13.37 -4.00 -2.88
CA VAL A 39 13.69 -2.82 -3.71
C VAL A 39 12.39 -2.13 -4.16
N LYS A 40 11.35 -2.91 -4.51
CA LYS A 40 10.00 -2.40 -4.81
C LYS A 40 9.45 -1.62 -3.62
N LEU A 41 9.38 -2.24 -2.44
CA LEU A 41 8.89 -1.60 -1.21
C LEU A 41 9.68 -0.33 -0.86
N PHE A 42 11.00 -0.34 -1.05
CA PHE A 42 11.81 0.86 -0.86
C PHE A 42 11.48 1.96 -1.88
N SER A 43 11.28 1.59 -3.14
CA SER A 43 10.93 2.55 -4.19
C SER A 43 9.57 3.21 -3.95
N GLU A 44 8.59 2.46 -3.46
CA GLU A 44 7.28 2.96 -3.05
C GLU A 44 7.38 3.90 -1.85
N TRP A 45 8.17 3.52 -0.85
CA TRP A 45 8.46 4.39 0.29
C TRP A 45 9.07 5.73 -0.18
N VAL A 46 10.05 5.69 -1.10
CA VAL A 46 10.63 6.91 -1.69
C VAL A 46 9.57 7.73 -2.41
N GLN A 47 8.69 7.12 -3.21
CA GLN A 47 7.59 7.82 -3.89
C GLN A 47 6.68 8.57 -2.91
N LEU A 48 6.39 7.99 -1.74
CA LEU A 48 5.61 8.66 -0.70
C LEU A 48 6.35 9.83 -0.01
N GLN A 49 7.69 9.85 -0.07
CA GLN A 49 8.50 10.94 0.49
C GLN A 49 8.70 12.11 -0.48
N ILE A 50 8.45 11.94 -1.78
CA ILE A 50 8.56 13.03 -2.76
C ILE A 50 7.57 14.16 -2.38
N PRO A 51 7.95 15.45 -2.55
CA PRO A 51 7.01 16.56 -2.38
C PRO A 51 5.81 16.40 -3.32
N ALA A 52 4.67 16.02 -2.75
CA ALA A 52 3.40 15.76 -3.43
C ALA A 52 2.26 16.23 -2.52
N SER A 53 1.09 16.50 -3.09
CA SER A 53 -0.07 16.88 -2.28
C SER A 53 -0.49 15.72 -1.37
N ASP A 54 -1.11 16.02 -0.23
CA ASP A 54 -1.59 14.98 0.69
C ASP A 54 -2.62 14.04 0.01
N GLU A 55 -3.40 14.57 -0.92
CA GLU A 55 -4.31 13.80 -1.78
C GLU A 55 -3.56 12.79 -2.65
N GLN A 56 -2.53 13.23 -3.38
CA GLN A 56 -1.71 12.34 -4.21
C GLN A 56 -1.05 11.24 -3.37
N LYS A 57 -0.63 11.55 -2.15
CA LYS A 57 -0.06 10.57 -1.23
C LYS A 57 -1.10 9.55 -0.76
N ILE A 58 -2.34 9.99 -0.50
CA ILE A 58 -3.45 9.09 -0.16
C ILE A 58 -3.77 8.16 -1.34
N GLU A 59 -3.82 8.69 -2.56
CA GLU A 59 -4.05 7.92 -3.77
C GLU A 59 -2.96 6.87 -4.01
N LEU A 60 -1.69 7.25 -3.88
CA LEU A 60 -0.56 6.32 -3.99
C LEU A 60 -0.64 5.20 -2.94
N LYS A 61 -1.01 5.51 -1.70
CA LYS A 61 -1.18 4.50 -0.65
C LYS A 61 -2.30 3.52 -1.00
N LEU A 62 -3.44 4.02 -1.47
CA LEU A 62 -4.56 3.19 -1.91
C LEU A 62 -4.16 2.31 -3.10
N GLN A 63 -3.38 2.84 -4.04
CA GLN A 63 -2.83 2.08 -5.16
C GLN A 63 -1.91 0.95 -4.67
N PHE A 64 -0.93 1.25 -3.81
CA PHE A 64 -0.03 0.20 -3.30
C PHE A 64 -0.78 -0.86 -2.49
N MET A 65 -1.80 -0.47 -1.71
CA MET A 65 -2.68 -1.44 -1.04
C MET A 65 -3.42 -2.33 -2.04
N GLN A 66 -3.89 -1.78 -3.17
CA GLN A 66 -4.49 -2.57 -4.23
C GLN A 66 -3.49 -3.52 -4.88
N GLU A 67 -2.25 -3.08 -5.09
CA GLU A 67 -1.16 -3.91 -5.61
C GLU A 67 -0.86 -5.10 -4.69
N ARG A 68 -0.89 -4.91 -3.36
CA ARG A 68 -0.74 -6.02 -2.39
C ARG A 68 -1.83 -7.10 -2.57
N ILE A 69 -3.07 -6.69 -2.83
CA ILE A 69 -4.16 -7.64 -3.08
C ILE A 69 -3.99 -8.32 -4.45
N ALA A 70 -3.53 -7.58 -5.47
CA ALA A 70 -3.21 -8.15 -6.77
C ALA A 70 -2.04 -9.15 -6.72
N GLU A 71 -1.03 -8.89 -5.89
CA GLU A 71 0.08 -9.81 -5.63
C GLU A 71 -0.40 -11.11 -4.99
N LEU A 72 -1.32 -11.05 -4.02
CA LEU A 72 -1.96 -12.24 -3.46
C LEU A 72 -2.74 -13.02 -4.52
N ALA A 73 -3.50 -12.33 -5.38
CA ALA A 73 -4.22 -12.96 -6.49
C ALA A 73 -3.26 -13.60 -7.50
N SER A 74 -2.15 -12.96 -7.83
CA SER A 74 -1.13 -13.52 -8.73
C SER A 74 -0.51 -14.79 -8.15
N LEU A 75 -0.13 -14.76 -6.87
CA LEU A 75 0.40 -15.92 -6.16
C LEU A 75 -0.62 -17.06 -6.04
N GLU A 76 -1.90 -16.73 -5.85
CA GLU A 76 -2.99 -17.71 -5.83
C GLU A 76 -3.15 -18.40 -7.19
N ASN A 77 -3.25 -17.61 -8.27
CA ASN A 77 -3.33 -18.13 -9.64
C ASN A 77 -2.13 -19.00 -10.01
N ALA A 78 -0.93 -18.62 -9.56
CA ALA A 78 0.29 -19.39 -9.76
C ALA A 78 0.43 -20.60 -8.81
N LYS A 79 -0.50 -20.80 -7.88
CA LYS A 79 -0.43 -21.82 -6.80
C LYS A 79 0.85 -21.72 -5.95
N LYS A 80 1.35 -20.50 -5.78
CA LYS A 80 2.55 -20.16 -5.01
C LYS A 80 2.24 -19.49 -3.66
N LEU A 81 0.99 -19.48 -3.20
CA LEU A 81 0.66 -18.96 -1.87
C LEU A 81 1.40 -19.78 -0.80
N THR A 82 2.30 -19.10 -0.09
CA THR A 82 3.04 -19.66 1.04
C THR A 82 2.81 -18.79 2.26
N LYS A 83 3.04 -19.32 3.45
CA LYS A 83 2.91 -18.52 4.67
C LYS A 83 3.84 -17.30 4.64
N GLU A 84 5.08 -17.47 4.18
CA GLU A 84 6.07 -16.40 4.14
C GLU A 84 5.68 -15.24 3.21
N ASN A 85 5.23 -15.51 1.99
CA ASN A 85 4.86 -14.44 1.07
C ASN A 85 3.57 -13.72 1.50
N VAL A 86 2.59 -14.44 2.06
CA VAL A 86 1.37 -13.85 2.59
C VAL A 86 1.69 -12.96 3.80
N GLU A 87 2.53 -13.40 4.74
CA GLU A 87 2.93 -12.59 5.89
C GLU A 87 3.71 -11.33 5.47
N ARG A 88 4.56 -11.44 4.44
CA ARG A 88 5.30 -10.29 3.90
C ARG A 88 4.36 -9.26 3.28
N ILE A 89 3.37 -9.71 2.51
CA ILE A 89 2.34 -8.84 1.93
C ILE A 89 1.48 -8.23 3.03
N GLN A 90 1.03 -9.04 4.01
CA GLN A 90 0.26 -8.59 5.17
C GLN A 90 0.97 -7.45 5.91
N LYS A 91 2.27 -7.61 6.19
CA LYS A 91 3.04 -6.59 6.90
C LYS A 91 3.11 -5.27 6.12
N SER A 92 3.35 -5.35 4.80
CA SER A 92 3.36 -4.16 3.94
C SER A 92 1.99 -3.50 3.84
N TYR A 93 0.93 -4.30 3.68
CA TYR A 93 -0.45 -3.83 3.63
C TYR A 93 -0.84 -3.11 4.93
N ASN A 94 -0.52 -3.69 6.09
CA ASN A 94 -0.84 -3.11 7.39
C ASN A 94 -0.13 -1.77 7.60
N ALA A 95 1.14 -1.65 7.19
CA ALA A 95 1.88 -0.40 7.27
C ALA A 95 1.25 0.70 6.38
N LEU A 96 0.84 0.35 5.15
CA LEU A 96 0.13 1.27 4.26
C LEU A 96 -1.23 1.69 4.82
N ALA A 97 -1.99 0.75 5.38
CA ALA A 97 -3.30 1.02 5.98
C ALA A 97 -3.18 1.97 7.17
N GLU A 98 -2.20 1.77 8.06
CA GLU A 98 -1.94 2.66 9.19
C GLU A 98 -1.54 4.07 8.72
N ASP A 99 -0.63 4.17 7.74
CA ASP A 99 -0.17 5.46 7.23
C ASP A 99 -1.26 6.21 6.42
N LEU A 100 -2.12 5.47 5.71
CA LEU A 100 -3.32 6.01 5.08
C LEU A 100 -4.25 6.62 6.14
N MET A 101 -4.51 5.89 7.22
CA MET A 101 -5.37 6.35 8.31
C MET A 101 -4.84 7.60 8.99
N ASN A 102 -3.54 7.68 9.24
CA ASN A 102 -2.91 8.87 9.79
C ASN A 102 -3.01 10.07 8.85
N SER A 103 -2.91 9.85 7.54
CA SER A 103 -3.03 10.92 6.54
C SER A 103 -4.46 11.45 6.44
N LEU A 104 -5.45 10.55 6.44
CA LEU A 104 -6.87 10.93 6.47
C LEU A 104 -7.22 11.68 7.75
N LYS A 105 -6.69 11.26 8.90
CA LYS A 105 -6.88 11.97 10.18
C LYS A 105 -6.28 13.37 10.17
N ARG A 106 -5.07 13.53 9.65
CA ARG A 106 -4.43 14.86 9.52
C ARG A 106 -5.25 15.78 8.62
N GLN A 107 -5.65 15.29 7.45
CA GLN A 107 -6.52 16.05 6.55
C GLN A 107 -7.87 16.39 7.17
N ALA A 108 -8.42 15.52 8.02
CA ALA A 108 -9.65 15.79 8.77
C ALA A 108 -9.49 17.00 9.70
N GLN A 109 -8.36 17.08 10.41
CA GLN A 109 -8.08 18.12 11.41
C GLN A 109 -7.70 19.48 10.80
N ASP A 110 -7.07 19.51 9.62
CA ASP A 110 -6.52 20.73 9.01
C ASP A 110 -7.50 21.51 8.09
N ALA A 111 -8.80 21.21 8.18
CA ALA A 111 -9.79 21.79 7.28
C ALA A 111 -10.65 22.85 7.96
N VAL A 112 -10.45 24.09 7.49
CA VAL A 112 -11.18 25.28 7.92
C VAL A 112 -12.10 25.79 6.78
N ASP A 113 -11.98 25.24 5.57
CA ASP A 113 -12.63 25.75 4.35
C ASP A 113 -13.57 24.72 3.67
N ASP A 114 -14.67 25.21 3.09
CA ASP A 114 -15.69 24.39 2.40
C ASP A 114 -15.15 23.56 1.22
N GLN A 115 -14.14 24.06 0.49
CA GLN A 115 -13.48 23.29 -0.58
C GLN A 115 -12.71 22.07 -0.04
N LYS A 116 -12.14 22.17 1.17
CA LYS A 116 -11.47 21.03 1.81
C LYS A 116 -12.47 19.97 2.26
N GLU A 117 -13.69 20.37 2.61
CA GLU A 117 -14.81 19.47 2.93
C GLU A 117 -15.23 18.61 1.73
N ALA A 118 -15.38 19.20 0.55
CA ALA A 118 -15.69 18.45 -0.68
C ALA A 118 -14.57 17.46 -1.05
N LEU A 119 -13.32 17.90 -0.93
CA LEU A 119 -12.14 17.06 -1.21
C LEU A 119 -12.06 15.86 -0.25
N LYS A 120 -12.33 16.07 1.05
CA LYS A 120 -12.40 14.99 2.04
C LYS A 120 -13.42 13.93 1.65
N LYS A 121 -14.65 14.36 1.33
CA LYS A 121 -15.73 13.43 0.94
C LYS A 121 -15.35 12.62 -0.29
N ALA A 122 -14.72 13.25 -1.28
CA ALA A 122 -14.23 12.56 -2.47
C ALA A 122 -13.17 11.50 -2.14
N LEU A 123 -12.17 11.84 -1.30
CA LEU A 123 -11.12 10.91 -0.89
C LEU A 123 -11.67 9.73 -0.08
N ILE A 124 -12.67 9.96 0.77
CA ILE A 124 -13.31 8.90 1.57
C ILE A 124 -14.11 7.95 0.68
N GLU A 125 -14.95 8.48 -0.22
CA GLU A 125 -15.72 7.63 -1.13
C GLU A 125 -14.80 6.85 -2.07
N LYS A 126 -13.67 7.45 -2.50
CA LYS A 126 -12.62 6.74 -3.24
C LYS A 126 -11.99 5.62 -2.40
N ALA A 127 -11.57 5.91 -1.17
CA ALA A 127 -11.01 4.91 -0.26
C ALA A 127 -12.00 3.76 0.00
N LYS A 128 -13.26 4.09 0.26
CA LYS A 128 -14.36 3.13 0.45
C LYS A 128 -14.56 2.22 -0.77
N HIS A 129 -14.60 2.81 -1.97
CA HIS A 129 -14.79 2.05 -3.20
C HIS A 129 -13.63 1.08 -3.43
N ILE A 130 -12.39 1.57 -3.30
CA ILE A 130 -11.19 0.75 -3.45
C ILE A 130 -11.15 -0.35 -2.38
N THR A 131 -11.44 -0.02 -1.13
CA THR A 131 -11.50 -1.02 -0.05
C THR A 131 -12.56 -2.09 -0.29
N ALA A 132 -13.74 -1.73 -0.80
CA ALA A 132 -14.77 -2.71 -1.15
C ALA A 132 -14.27 -3.67 -2.25
N GLN A 133 -13.58 -3.15 -3.28
CA GLN A 133 -12.95 -3.97 -4.31
C GLN A 133 -11.88 -4.89 -3.73
N GLN A 134 -11.03 -4.37 -2.83
CA GLN A 134 -10.01 -5.14 -2.14
C GLN A 134 -10.61 -6.27 -1.29
N GLN A 135 -11.71 -6.02 -0.57
CA GLN A 135 -12.42 -7.03 0.21
C GLN A 135 -12.99 -8.14 -0.68
N GLU A 136 -13.58 -7.77 -1.82
CA GLU A 136 -14.11 -8.74 -2.77
C GLU A 136 -12.99 -9.62 -3.36
N SER A 137 -11.88 -9.01 -3.78
CA SER A 137 -10.72 -9.73 -4.28
C SER A 137 -10.11 -10.65 -3.22
N LEU A 138 -9.97 -10.16 -1.99
CA LEU A 138 -9.44 -10.96 -0.88
C LEU A 138 -10.35 -12.14 -0.53
N LYS A 139 -11.68 -11.95 -0.58
CA LYS A 139 -12.64 -13.03 -0.37
C LYS A 139 -12.47 -14.13 -1.41
N LYS A 140 -12.32 -13.78 -2.69
CA LYS A 140 -12.07 -14.76 -3.77
C LYS A 140 -10.79 -15.57 -3.50
N ILE A 141 -9.73 -14.91 -3.04
CA ILE A 141 -8.47 -15.59 -2.66
C ILE A 141 -8.69 -16.50 -1.46
N LEU A 142 -9.42 -16.07 -0.43
CA LEU A 142 -9.71 -16.86 0.77
C LEU A 142 -10.46 -18.15 0.48
N ASP A 143 -11.38 -18.12 -0.50
CA ASP A 143 -12.21 -19.27 -0.86
C ASP A 143 -11.37 -20.43 -1.46
N THR A 144 -10.26 -20.12 -2.12
CA THR A 144 -9.39 -21.09 -2.81
C THR A 144 -8.04 -21.29 -2.12
N ALA A 145 -7.69 -20.43 -1.17
CA ALA A 145 -6.39 -20.46 -0.50
C ALA A 145 -6.16 -21.74 0.33
N PRO A 146 -4.91 -22.23 0.42
CA PRO A 146 -4.54 -23.29 1.35
C PRO A 146 -4.82 -22.91 2.81
N GLU A 147 -5.26 -23.87 3.63
CA GLU A 147 -5.58 -23.64 5.06
C GLU A 147 -4.45 -22.96 5.83
N GLY A 148 -3.19 -23.31 5.53
CA GLY A 148 -2.01 -22.76 6.19
C GLY A 148 -1.80 -21.25 6.04
N VAL A 149 -2.50 -20.58 5.10
CA VAL A 149 -2.39 -19.13 4.89
C VAL A 149 -3.69 -18.37 5.17
N LYS A 150 -4.82 -19.06 5.38
CA LYS A 150 -6.13 -18.43 5.60
C LYS A 150 -6.17 -17.50 6.81
N SER A 151 -5.46 -17.83 7.89
CA SER A 151 -5.37 -16.96 9.07
C SER A 151 -4.78 -15.59 8.72
N SER A 152 -3.65 -15.56 8.01
CA SER A 152 -2.98 -14.31 7.62
C SER A 152 -3.82 -13.50 6.62
N LEU A 153 -4.50 -14.17 5.69
CA LEU A 153 -5.44 -13.53 4.76
C LEU A 153 -6.64 -12.92 5.50
N ASN A 154 -7.19 -13.63 6.50
CA ASN A 154 -8.27 -13.11 7.34
C ASN A 154 -7.83 -11.89 8.14
N ASP A 155 -6.59 -11.86 8.64
CA ASP A 155 -6.04 -10.69 9.34
C ASP A 155 -5.90 -9.46 8.42
N ILE A 156 -5.56 -9.67 7.14
CA ILE A 156 -5.59 -8.59 6.14
C ILE A 156 -7.02 -8.08 5.99
N GLY A 157 -7.99 -8.99 5.86
CA GLY A 157 -9.41 -8.64 5.72
C GLY A 157 -9.95 -7.87 6.94
N LYS A 158 -9.54 -8.27 8.14
CA LYS A 158 -9.85 -7.55 9.38
C LYS A 158 -9.22 -6.17 9.41
N THR A 159 -7.93 -6.05 9.10
CA THR A 159 -7.22 -4.76 9.06
C THR A 159 -7.88 -3.81 8.07
N MET A 160 -8.27 -4.32 6.91
CA MET A 160 -8.99 -3.58 5.88
C MET A 160 -10.35 -3.07 6.36
N GLY A 161 -11.14 -3.92 7.03
CA GLY A 161 -12.42 -3.54 7.64
C GLY A 161 -12.26 -2.51 8.77
N ASP A 162 -11.28 -2.70 9.64
CA ASP A 162 -11.00 -1.82 10.78
C ASP A 162 -10.50 -0.44 10.33
N ALA A 163 -9.60 -0.39 9.34
CA ALA A 163 -9.13 0.86 8.75
C ALA A 163 -10.29 1.66 8.15
N TYR A 164 -11.17 1.00 7.38
CA TYR A 164 -12.34 1.67 6.83
C TYR A 164 -13.31 2.18 7.90
N ALA A 165 -13.64 1.36 8.91
CA ALA A 165 -14.52 1.78 9.99
C ALA A 165 -13.97 3.02 10.72
N ARG A 166 -12.65 3.09 10.92
CA ARG A 166 -11.97 4.25 11.50
C ARG A 166 -11.99 5.45 10.55
N ALA A 167 -11.77 5.25 9.25
CA ALA A 167 -11.85 6.34 8.27
C ALA A 167 -13.25 6.96 8.25
N ALA A 168 -14.30 6.13 8.25
CA ALA A 168 -15.67 6.61 8.32
C ALA A 168 -16.00 7.33 9.64
N ALA A 169 -15.38 6.93 10.76
CA ALA A 169 -15.59 7.56 12.06
C ALA A 169 -14.91 8.94 12.19
N ILE A 170 -13.72 9.12 11.61
CA ILE A 170 -12.98 10.39 11.65
C ILE A 170 -13.82 11.58 11.14
N PHE A 171 -14.74 11.35 10.21
CA PHE A 171 -15.56 12.40 9.60
C PHE A 171 -17.01 12.43 10.10
N LYS A 172 -17.39 11.51 11.01
CA LYS A 172 -18.67 11.57 11.75
C LYS A 172 -18.53 12.28 13.09
N SER A 173 -17.30 12.52 13.57
CA SER A 173 -17.08 13.36 14.74
C SER A 173 -17.37 14.82 14.39
N PRO A 174 -18.23 15.52 15.16
CA PRO A 174 -18.57 16.92 14.95
C PRO A 174 -17.35 17.85 15.09
#